data_AF-A0A9Q6LN66-F1
#
_entry.id   AF-A0A9Q6LN66-F1
#
_cell.length_a   1.000
_cell.length_b   1.000
_cell.length_c   1.000
_cell.angle_alpha   90.00
_cell.angle_beta   90.00
_cell.angle_gamma   90.00
#
_symmetry.space_group_name_H-M   'P 1'
#
loop_
_entity.id
_entity.type
_entity.pdbx_description
1 polymer ?
#
loop_
_entity_poly.entity_id
_entity_poly.type
_entity_poly.pdbx_seq_one_letter_code
_entity_poly.pdbx_strand_id
1 'polypeptide(L)'
;MLSTPWLAAVVNVDKHASFPPAHQKAKDEGLFSSQCKLRRVKYLNNCIENDHKAVKRKSRFRQWYQSLSTARPTIDIMEAMRMVQKDQLRYIKKQNICAQNQLIDKLFGLAA
;
A
#
# COMPACT_ATOMS: atom_id res chain seq x y z
N MET A 1 -12.16 19.08 10.71
CA MET A 1 -11.01 18.47 11.40
C MET A 1 -10.62 17.21 10.65
N LEU A 2 -9.84 17.34 9.57
CA LEU A 2 -9.44 16.18 8.77
C LEU A 2 -8.30 15.47 9.47
N SER A 3 -8.55 14.18 9.76
CA SER A 3 -7.63 13.19 10.29
C SER A 3 -6.21 13.37 9.74
N THR A 4 -5.24 13.48 10.64
CA THR A 4 -3.80 13.59 10.38
C THR A 4 -3.36 12.74 9.18
N PRO A 5 -2.74 13.32 8.14
CA PRO A 5 -2.12 12.53 7.09
C PRO A 5 -0.98 11.72 7.71
N TRP A 6 -0.76 10.54 7.17
CA TRP A 6 0.32 9.64 7.57
C TRP A 6 1.67 10.32 7.30
N LEU A 7 2.13 11.17 8.23
CA LEU A 7 3.40 11.88 8.12
C LEU A 7 4.53 10.89 8.39
N ALA A 8 4.98 10.22 7.34
CA ALA A 8 6.15 9.35 7.42
C ALA A 8 7.37 10.17 7.86
N ALA A 9 8.08 9.72 8.90
CA ALA A 9 9.33 10.34 9.32
C ALA A 9 10.47 10.09 8.32
N VAL A 10 10.39 8.97 7.59
CA VAL A 10 11.38 8.55 6.59
C VAL A 10 10.68 7.91 5.40
N VAL A 11 11.05 8.32 4.19
CA VAL A 11 10.58 7.72 2.93
C VAL A 11 11.76 7.03 2.26
N ASN A 12 11.60 5.75 1.94
CA ASN A 12 12.62 4.96 1.26
C ASN A 12 12.29 4.82 -0.22
N VAL A 13 13.25 5.14 -1.09
CA VAL A 13 13.05 5.20 -2.54
C VAL A 13 14.29 4.69 -3.27
N ASP A 14 14.12 4.32 -4.54
CA ASP A 14 15.22 4.02 -5.43
C ASP A 14 16.12 5.25 -5.69
N LYS A 15 17.31 5.02 -6.26
CA LYS A 15 18.33 6.05 -6.53
C LYS A 15 18.03 6.93 -7.74
N HIS A 16 16.85 6.82 -8.35
CA HIS A 16 16.49 7.61 -9.52
C HIS A 16 16.54 9.13 -9.27
N ALA A 17 16.97 9.89 -10.28
CA ALA A 17 17.25 11.33 -10.17
C ALA A 17 15.98 12.19 -9.98
N SER A 18 14.80 11.67 -10.30
CA SER A 18 13.52 12.39 -10.13
C SER A 18 13.03 12.45 -8.68
N PHE A 19 13.52 11.58 -7.79
CA PHE A 19 12.98 11.48 -6.43
C PHE A 19 13.41 12.62 -5.49
N PRO A 20 14.66 13.12 -5.52
CA PRO A 20 15.03 14.30 -4.73
C PRO A 20 14.17 15.55 -5.00
N PRO A 21 13.92 15.99 -6.25
CA PRO A 21 13.07 17.14 -6.50
C PRO A 21 11.60 16.86 -6.17
N ALA A 22 11.10 15.64 -6.42
CA ALA A 22 9.74 15.26 -6.02
C ALA A 22 9.56 15.26 -4.50
N HIS A 23 10.56 14.82 -3.73
CA HIS A 23 10.55 14.83 -2.28
C HIS A 23 10.53 16.24 -1.71
N GLN A 24 11.28 17.17 -2.32
CA GLN A 24 11.26 18.57 -1.92
C GLN A 24 9.89 19.19 -2.20
N LYS A 25 9.36 18.99 -3.41
CA LYS A 25 8.02 19.46 -3.77
C LYS A 25 6.93 18.94 -2.82
N ALA A 26 7.02 17.66 -2.42
CA ALA A 26 6.09 17.08 -1.45
C ALA A 26 6.21 17.68 -0.03
N LYS A 27 7.39 18.18 0.36
CA LYS A 27 7.53 18.98 1.59
C LYS A 27 6.91 20.36 1.44
N ASP A 28 7.12 21.00 0.30
CA ASP A 28 6.62 22.34 0.01
C ASP A 28 5.08 22.36 -0.05
N GLU A 29 4.47 21.29 -0.59
CA GLU A 29 3.02 21.07 -0.63
C GLU A 29 2.43 20.61 0.72
N GLY A 30 3.25 20.40 1.76
CA GLY A 30 2.81 19.97 3.08
C GLY A 30 2.36 18.50 3.16
N LEU A 31 2.60 17.70 2.11
CA LEU A 31 2.30 16.27 2.10
C LEU A 31 3.22 15.49 3.05
N PHE A 32 4.48 15.93 3.16
CA PHE A 32 5.46 15.40 4.11
C PHE A 32 5.84 16.43 5.15
N SER A 33 6.22 15.94 6.34
CA SER A 33 6.83 16.80 7.36
C SER A 33 8.13 17.40 6.83
N SER A 34 8.44 18.63 7.25
CA SER A 34 9.73 19.27 6.98
C SER A 34 10.92 18.38 7.42
N GLN A 35 10.71 17.60 8.49
CA GLN A 35 11.69 16.66 9.05
C GLN A 35 11.76 15.31 8.31
N CYS A 36 10.88 15.07 7.33
CA CYS A 36 10.84 13.80 6.61
C CYS A 36 12.15 13.56 5.83
N LYS A 37 12.84 12.48 6.15
CA LYS A 37 14.11 12.11 5.52
C LYS A 37 13.88 11.25 4.28
N LEU A 38 14.60 11.54 3.20
CA LEU A 38 14.64 10.69 2.01
C LEU A 38 15.80 9.69 2.14
N ARG A 39 15.51 8.40 2.04
CA ARG A 39 16.51 7.32 2.10
C ARG A 39 16.61 6.65 0.73
N ARG A 40 17.81 6.62 0.14
CA ARG A 40 18.10 6.04 -1.19
C ARG A 40 19.11 4.90 -1.10
N VAL A 41 18.75 3.83 -0.41
CA VAL A 41 19.67 2.74 -0.05
C VAL A 41 19.29 1.46 -0.82
N LYS A 42 20.23 0.94 -1.61
CA LYS A 42 19.99 -0.17 -2.55
C LYS A 42 19.39 -1.42 -1.89
N TYR A 43 19.90 -1.83 -0.73
CA TYR A 43 19.40 -3.06 -0.08
C TYR A 43 17.98 -2.89 0.47
N LEU A 44 17.56 -1.68 0.84
CA LEU A 44 16.18 -1.43 1.28
C LEU A 44 15.21 -1.41 0.10
N ASN A 45 15.71 -1.18 -1.12
CA ASN A 45 14.89 -1.34 -2.31
C ASN A 45 14.44 -2.80 -2.49
N ASN A 46 15.17 -3.79 -1.96
CA ASN A 46 14.74 -5.19 -2.02
C ASN A 46 13.37 -5.43 -1.39
N CYS A 47 13.01 -4.70 -0.32
CA CYS A 47 11.68 -4.79 0.29
C CYS A 47 10.59 -4.30 -0.68
N ILE A 48 10.85 -3.18 -1.36
CA ILE A 48 9.96 -2.60 -2.36
C ILE A 48 9.83 -3.55 -3.57
N GLU A 49 10.95 -4.07 -4.07
CA GLU A 49 10.94 -5.02 -5.18
C GLU A 49 10.24 -6.33 -4.84
N ASN A 50 10.40 -6.82 -3.60
CA ASN A 50 9.66 -8.00 -3.16
C ASN A 50 8.16 -7.72 -3.07
N ASP A 51 7.78 -6.49 -2.70
CA ASP A 51 6.40 -6.06 -2.72
C ASP A 51 5.82 -6.10 -4.15
N HIS A 52 6.54 -5.51 -5.11
CA HIS A 52 6.19 -5.54 -6.53
C HIS A 52 6.03 -6.96 -7.07
N LYS A 53 6.92 -7.89 -6.70
CA LYS A 53 6.86 -9.28 -7.15
C LYS A 53 5.54 -9.95 -6.78
N ALA A 54 4.99 -9.69 -5.60
CA ALA A 54 3.72 -10.29 -5.21
C ALA A 54 2.53 -9.73 -6.00
N VAL A 55 2.48 -8.41 -6.23
CA VAL A 55 1.45 -7.77 -7.07
C VAL A 55 1.53 -8.31 -8.50
N LYS A 56 2.74 -8.28 -9.09
CA LYS A 56 2.99 -8.76 -10.45
C LYS A 56 2.64 -10.24 -10.62
N ARG A 57 2.92 -11.07 -9.62
CA ARG A 57 2.57 -12.51 -9.64
C ARG A 57 1.05 -12.69 -9.72
N LYS A 58 0.28 -12.02 -8.85
CA LYS A 58 -1.20 -12.10 -8.87
C LYS A 58 -1.78 -11.55 -10.17
N SER A 59 -1.25 -10.45 -10.69
CA SER A 59 -1.66 -9.86 -11.96
C SER A 59 -1.39 -10.78 -13.16
N ARG A 60 -0.20 -11.40 -13.23
CA ARG A 60 0.18 -12.32 -14.32
C ARG A 60 -0.76 -13.51 -14.43
N PHE A 61 -1.25 -14.03 -13.32
CA PHE A 61 -2.14 -15.19 -13.33
C PHE A 61 -3.58 -14.88 -13.75
N ARG A 62 -3.94 -13.62 -14.07
CA ARG A 62 -5.26 -13.19 -14.59
C ARG A 62 -6.50 -13.77 -13.84
N GLN A 63 -6.36 -14.28 -12.62
CA GLN A 63 -7.44 -15.01 -11.95
C GLN A 63 -8.48 -14.08 -11.29
N TRP A 64 -8.17 -12.81 -11.04
CA TRP A 64 -9.04 -11.91 -10.25
C TRP A 64 -9.56 -10.64 -10.94
N TYR A 65 -9.13 -10.32 -12.17
CA TYR A 65 -9.34 -8.97 -12.77
C TYR A 65 -10.09 -8.97 -14.10
N GLN A 66 -10.48 -10.14 -14.61
CA GLN A 66 -11.16 -10.22 -15.91
C GLN A 66 -12.56 -9.61 -15.89
N SER A 67 -13.18 -9.48 -14.71
CA SER A 67 -14.51 -8.91 -14.51
C SER A 67 -14.52 -7.39 -14.34
N LEU A 68 -13.36 -6.75 -14.18
CA LEU A 68 -13.27 -5.30 -13.96
C LEU A 68 -12.87 -4.58 -15.24
N SER A 69 -13.69 -3.60 -15.65
CA SER A 69 -13.50 -2.85 -16.90
C SER A 69 -12.21 -2.00 -16.92
N THR A 70 -11.66 -1.64 -15.76
CA THR A 70 -10.49 -0.75 -15.66
C THR A 70 -9.46 -1.20 -14.62
N ALA A 71 -8.22 -0.74 -14.80
CA ALA A 71 -7.09 -1.10 -13.93
C ALA A 71 -7.16 -0.46 -12.53
N ARG A 72 -7.80 0.71 -12.37
CA ARG A 72 -7.91 1.41 -11.08
C ARG A 72 -8.64 0.57 -10.00
N PRO A 73 -9.90 0.15 -10.18
CA PRO A 73 -10.62 -0.66 -9.19
C PRO A 73 -9.94 -2.01 -8.94
N THR A 74 -9.26 -2.54 -9.97
CA THR A 74 -8.41 -3.73 -9.84
C THR A 74 -7.27 -3.50 -8.84
N ILE A 75 -6.52 -2.40 -8.99
CA ILE A 75 -5.41 -2.05 -8.10
C ILE A 75 -5.92 -1.75 -6.69
N ASP A 76 -7.03 -1.01 -6.55
CA ASP A 76 -7.60 -0.65 -5.26
C ASP A 76 -8.00 -1.90 -4.45
N ILE A 77 -8.66 -2.87 -5.09
CA ILE A 77 -9.03 -4.14 -4.45
C ILE A 77 -7.78 -4.96 -4.08
N MET A 78 -6.76 -4.98 -4.95
CA MET A 78 -5.49 -5.66 -4.66
C MET A 78 -4.79 -5.08 -3.43
N GLU A 79 -4.76 -3.76 -3.33
CA GLU A 79 -4.17 -3.05 -2.20
C GLU A 79 -4.96 -3.31 -0.92
N ALA A 80 -6.29 -3.19 -0.98
CA ALA A 80 -7.18 -3.49 0.15
C ALA A 80 -6.96 -4.90 0.70
N MET A 81 -6.98 -5.92 -0.18
CA MET A 81 -6.74 -7.31 0.21
C MET A 81 -5.35 -7.50 0.79
N ARG A 82 -4.34 -6.76 0.31
CA ARG A 82 -2.98 -6.86 0.83
C ARG A 82 -2.83 -6.19 2.19
N MET A 83 -3.52 -5.08 2.45
CA MET A 83 -3.57 -4.43 3.76
C MET A 83 -4.15 -5.35 4.83
N VAL A 84 -5.23 -6.08 4.50
CA VAL A 84 -5.82 -7.11 5.37
C VAL A 84 -4.78 -8.20 5.68
N GLN A 85 -4.12 -8.74 4.64
CA GLN A 85 -3.13 -9.82 4.78
C GLN A 85 -1.86 -9.42 5.55
N LYS A 86 -1.52 -8.12 5.58
CA LYS A 86 -0.29 -7.59 6.19
C LYS A 86 -0.47 -7.06 7.61
N ASP A 87 -1.65 -7.16 8.21
CA ASP A 87 -1.92 -6.59 9.56
C ASP A 87 -1.77 -5.07 9.59
N GLN A 88 -2.13 -4.40 8.48
CA GLN A 88 -2.12 -2.93 8.41
C GLN A 88 -3.44 -2.34 8.93
N LEU A 89 -4.37 -3.18 9.35
CA LEU A 89 -5.62 -2.80 9.98
C LEU A 89 -5.40 -2.65 11.48
N ARG A 90 -5.64 -1.45 12.03
CA ARG A 90 -5.36 -1.10 13.42
C ARG A 90 -5.93 -2.08 14.48
N TYR A 91 -6.95 -2.86 14.14
CA TYR A 91 -7.69 -3.71 15.07
C TYR A 91 -7.70 -5.21 14.73
N ILE A 92 -7.02 -5.66 13.67
CA ILE A 92 -7.07 -7.07 13.22
C ILE A 92 -5.68 -7.64 13.03
N LYS A 93 -5.23 -8.42 14.02
CA LYS A 93 -3.94 -9.12 14.00
C LYS A 93 -3.83 -10.09 12.82
N LYS A 94 -2.62 -10.22 12.26
CA LYS A 94 -2.28 -11.05 11.09
C LYS A 94 -2.74 -12.50 11.18
N GLN A 95 -2.72 -13.08 12.38
CA GLN A 95 -3.00 -14.50 12.62
C GLN A 95 -4.47 -14.78 12.95
N ASN A 96 -5.29 -13.75 13.10
CA ASN A 96 -6.72 -13.92 13.39
C ASN A 96 -7.51 -14.01 12.08
N ILE A 97 -7.43 -15.17 11.43
CA ILE A 97 -8.10 -15.47 10.15
C ILE A 97 -9.62 -15.29 10.28
N CYS A 98 -10.20 -15.70 11.41
CA CYS A 98 -11.64 -15.54 11.68
C CYS A 98 -12.05 -14.07 11.70
N ALA A 99 -11.29 -13.19 12.35
CA ALA A 99 -11.57 -11.76 12.38
C ALA A 99 -11.39 -11.09 11.00
N GLN A 100 -10.42 -11.55 10.21
CA GLN A 100 -10.25 -11.08 8.82
C GLN A 100 -11.42 -11.48 7.94
N ASN A 101 -11.90 -12.73 8.06
CA ASN A 101 -13.05 -13.21 7.31
C ASN A 101 -14.33 -12.47 7.72
N GLN A 102 -14.57 -12.29 9.02
CA GLN A 102 -15.72 -11.50 9.52
C GLN A 102 -15.72 -10.05 9.03
N LEU A 103 -14.55 -9.42 8.90
CA LEU A 103 -14.44 -8.09 8.33
C LEU A 103 -14.82 -8.10 6.84
N ILE A 104 -14.31 -9.06 6.07
CA ILE A 104 -14.62 -9.20 4.64
C ILE A 104 -16.12 -9.46 4.46
N ASP A 105 -16.70 -10.36 5.24
CA ASP A 105 -18.13 -10.70 5.19
C ASP A 105 -19.00 -9.47 5.49
N LYS A 106 -18.63 -8.65 6.49
CA LYS A 106 -19.32 -7.39 6.80
C LYS A 106 -19.13 -6.32 5.73
N LEU A 107 -17.94 -6.21 5.14
CA LEU A 107 -17.62 -5.20 4.11
C LEU A 107 -18.38 -5.46 2.81
N PHE A 108 -18.52 -6.73 2.44
CA PHE A 108 -19.12 -7.13 1.16
C PHE A 108 -20.55 -7.66 1.31
N GLY A 109 -21.08 -7.75 2.53
CA GLY A 109 -22.44 -8.24 2.79
C GLY A 109 -22.65 -9.69 2.35
N LEU A 110 -21.59 -10.51 2.40
CA LEU A 110 -21.60 -11.91 1.92
C LEU A 110 -22.28 -12.87 2.89
N ALA A 111 -22.49 -12.43 4.14
CA ALA A 111 -23.30 -13.14 5.12
C ALA A 111 -24.77 -12.72 4.97
N ALA A 112 -25.51 -13.50 4.18
CA ALA A 112 -26.97 -13.60 4.23
C ALA A 112 -27.34 -15.01 4.72
#